data_AF-A0A7S1PLF3-F1
#
_entry.id   AF-A0A7S1PLF3-F1
#
_cell.length_a   1.000
_cell.length_b   1.000
_cell.length_c   1.000
_cell.angle_alpha   90.00
_cell.angle_beta   90.00
_cell.angle_gamma   90.00
#
_symmetry.space_group_name_H-M   'P 1'
#
loop_
_entity.id
_entity.type
_entity.pdbx_description
1 polymer ?
#
loop_
_entity_poly.entity_id
_entity_poly.type
_entity_poly.pdbx_seq_one_letter_code
_entity_poly.pdbx_strand_id
1 'polypeptide(L)'
;MNDFQVVQEIPIVWELKIAHLEEDVFVLAIDVKTRRKASYYLMNVALVMFVIISLVLCSWAVHPGDIQARHNVDYMLLLTAVAYKLVLCSTLPPVSYVTIMDVYIMFGFFFLTLVIIVHTMLPFSHTQLVDNSPLTMPSQFNSEEESLIEADKICFRVFAGTWGAWNIIYFVYMYVHGQERQEDQGTGGRYARCKREQL
;
A
#
# COMPACT_ATOMS: atom_id res chain seq x y z
N MET A 1 -21.94 2.71 -1.26
CA MET A 1 -23.20 2.79 -2.04
C MET A 1 -22.90 3.66 -3.26
N ASN A 2 -23.03 3.12 -4.49
CA ASN A 2 -22.71 3.71 -5.81
C ASN A 2 -21.32 3.45 -6.46
N ASP A 3 -20.74 2.25 -6.34
CA ASP A 3 -19.54 1.87 -7.13
C ASP A 3 -19.84 1.04 -8.40
N PHE A 4 -21.10 0.65 -8.59
CA PHE A 4 -21.55 -0.08 -9.75
C PHE A 4 -22.24 0.91 -10.70
N GLN A 5 -21.50 1.45 -11.66
CA GLN A 5 -22.16 1.97 -12.85
C GLN A 5 -22.62 0.77 -13.66
N VAL A 6 -23.94 0.62 -13.81
CA VAL A 6 -24.51 -0.27 -14.81
C VAL A 6 -23.93 0.18 -16.14
N VAL A 7 -23.17 -0.69 -16.81
CA VAL A 7 -22.74 -0.44 -18.19
C VAL A 7 -24.00 -0.53 -19.03
N GLN A 8 -24.67 0.61 -19.16
CA GLN A 8 -25.84 0.80 -19.98
C GLN A 8 -25.34 0.84 -21.42
N GLU A 9 -25.18 -0.32 -22.03
CA GLU A 9 -25.24 -0.59 -23.48
C GLU A 9 -24.77 -2.02 -23.76
N ILE A 10 -25.60 -3.01 -23.42
CA ILE A 10 -25.56 -4.30 -24.09
C ILE A 10 -27.01 -4.75 -24.27
N PRO A 11 -27.46 -5.13 -25.48
CA PRO A 11 -28.78 -5.72 -25.65
C PRO A 11 -28.84 -6.99 -24.80
N ILE A 12 -29.96 -7.17 -24.10
CA ILE A 12 -30.26 -8.37 -23.34
C ILE A 12 -30.23 -9.54 -24.33
N VAL A 13 -29.16 -10.34 -24.31
CA VAL A 13 -29.05 -11.52 -25.16
C VAL A 13 -29.68 -12.66 -24.39
N TRP A 14 -30.93 -12.99 -24.75
CA TRP A 14 -31.62 -14.16 -24.22
C TRP A 14 -31.04 -15.41 -24.90
N GLU A 15 -29.92 -15.91 -24.39
CA GLU A 15 -29.39 -17.20 -24.84
C GLU A 15 -30.15 -18.31 -24.09
N LEU A 16 -31.30 -18.70 -24.63
CA LEU A 16 -32.12 -19.81 -24.11
C LEU A 16 -31.36 -21.12 -24.35
N LYS A 17 -30.51 -21.53 -23.39
CA LYS A 17 -29.90 -22.87 -23.40
C LYS A 17 -30.91 -23.88 -22.91
N ILE A 18 -31.54 -24.59 -23.84
CA ILE A 18 -32.35 -25.78 -23.55
C ILE A 18 -31.38 -26.90 -23.18
N ALA A 19 -31.20 -27.16 -21.88
CA ALA A 19 -30.46 -28.32 -21.40
C ALA A 19 -31.37 -29.55 -21.47
N HIS A 20 -31.02 -30.53 -22.32
CA HIS A 20 -31.63 -31.87 -22.28
C HIS A 20 -31.13 -32.60 -21.03
N LEU A 21 -31.83 -32.40 -19.92
CA LEU A 21 -31.80 -33.27 -18.74
C LEU A 21 -33.12 -34.03 -18.72
N GLU A 22 -33.11 -35.26 -18.21
CA GLU A 22 -34.19 -36.26 -18.30
C GLU A 22 -35.52 -35.86 -17.62
N GLU A 23 -35.65 -34.64 -17.09
CA GLU A 23 -36.91 -34.02 -16.67
C GLU A 23 -37.02 -32.58 -17.20
N ASP A 24 -38.20 -32.23 -17.75
CA ASP A 24 -38.48 -30.91 -18.33
C ASP A 24 -38.54 -29.82 -17.25
N VAL A 25 -37.41 -29.14 -17.01
CA VAL A 25 -37.35 -27.95 -16.15
C VAL A 25 -36.97 -26.73 -16.98
N PHE A 26 -37.80 -25.68 -16.92
CA PHE A 26 -37.51 -24.40 -17.56
C PHE A 26 -36.44 -23.64 -16.74
N VAL A 27 -35.20 -23.61 -17.23
CA VAL A 27 -34.10 -22.85 -16.62
C VAL A 27 -33.90 -21.54 -17.38
N LEU A 28 -34.22 -20.42 -16.73
CA LEU A 28 -33.93 -19.07 -17.23
C LEU A 28 -32.57 -18.61 -16.67
N ALA A 29 -31.55 -18.53 -17.52
CA ALA A 29 -30.24 -17.99 -17.15
C ALA A 29 -30.13 -16.51 -17.57
N ILE A 30 -29.89 -15.62 -16.60
CA ILE A 30 -29.68 -14.18 -16.83
C ILE A 30 -28.22 -13.86 -16.51
N ASP A 31 -27.42 -13.56 -17.53
CA ASP A 31 -26.03 -13.12 -17.37
C ASP A 31 -25.93 -11.58 -17.35
N VAL A 32 -25.67 -11.01 -16.18
CA VAL A 32 -25.45 -9.57 -16.01
C VAL A 32 -23.95 -9.27 -15.98
N LYS A 33 -23.43 -8.65 -17.04
CA LYS A 33 -22.04 -8.15 -17.06
C LYS A 33 -21.94 -6.84 -16.29
N THR A 34 -21.33 -6.88 -15.11
CA THR A 34 -21.02 -5.69 -14.31
C THR A 34 -19.55 -5.30 -14.49
N ARG A 35 -19.25 -3.99 -14.52
CA ARG A 35 -17.87 -3.47 -14.58
C ARG A 35 -17.59 -2.60 -13.37
N ARG A 36 -16.66 -3.02 -12.51
CA ARG A 36 -16.26 -2.28 -11.31
C ARG A 36 -15.15 -1.28 -11.65
N LYS A 37 -15.33 0.01 -11.31
CA LYS A 37 -14.27 1.03 -11.41
C LYS A 37 -13.28 0.92 -10.24
N ALA A 38 -12.62 -0.24 -10.13
CA ALA A 38 -11.69 -0.51 -9.03
C ALA A 38 -10.49 0.46 -8.99
N SER A 39 -10.04 0.95 -10.15
CA SER A 39 -8.82 1.78 -10.25
C SER A 39 -8.86 3.07 -9.40
N TYR A 40 -10.00 3.78 -9.35
CA TYR A 40 -10.12 5.01 -8.55
C TYR A 40 -10.05 4.72 -7.05
N TYR A 41 -10.74 3.66 -6.61
CA TYR A 41 -10.67 3.19 -5.23
C TYR A 41 -9.23 2.77 -4.86
N LEU A 42 -8.54 2.12 -5.80
CA LEU A 42 -7.16 1.68 -5.59
C LEU A 42 -6.20 2.85 -5.34
N MET A 43 -6.36 3.95 -6.09
CA MET A 43 -5.52 5.14 -5.95
C MET A 43 -5.71 5.85 -4.59
N ASN A 44 -6.95 5.97 -4.13
CA ASN A 44 -7.25 6.67 -2.86
C ASN A 44 -6.65 5.93 -1.66
N VAL A 45 -6.77 4.60 -1.63
CA VAL A 45 -6.21 3.79 -0.55
C VAL A 45 -4.68 3.79 -0.58
N ALA A 46 -4.07 3.73 -1.76
CA ALA A 46 -2.62 3.84 -1.90
C ALA A 46 -2.10 5.20 -1.39
N LEU A 47 -2.82 6.29 -1.69
CA LEU A 47 -2.50 7.65 -1.22
C LEU A 47 -2.54 7.73 0.31
N VAL A 48 -3.60 7.21 0.94
CA VAL A 48 -3.71 7.22 2.42
C VAL A 48 -2.56 6.43 3.05
N MET A 49 -2.21 5.26 2.50
CA MET A 49 -1.07 4.49 3.00
C MET A 49 0.26 5.20 2.81
N PHE A 50 0.44 5.89 1.69
CA PHE A 50 1.64 6.71 1.48
C PHE A 50 1.80 7.77 2.57
N VAL A 51 0.72 8.48 2.92
CA VAL A 51 0.75 9.49 3.97
C VAL A 51 1.14 8.87 5.31
N ILE A 52 0.51 7.75 5.70
CA ILE A 52 0.81 7.08 6.98
C ILE A 52 2.28 6.69 7.06
N ILE A 53 2.85 6.10 6.01
CA ILE A 53 4.26 5.67 6.04
C ILE A 53 5.19 6.88 5.96
N SER A 54 4.84 7.94 5.23
CA SER A 54 5.64 9.18 5.19
C SER A 54 5.76 9.86 6.57
N LEU A 55 4.78 9.68 7.46
CA LEU A 55 4.85 10.20 8.82
C LEU A 55 5.96 9.56 9.65
N VAL A 56 6.44 8.36 9.29
CA VAL A 56 7.63 7.77 9.95
C VAL A 56 8.87 8.64 9.72
N LEU A 57 8.90 9.38 8.60
CA LEU A 57 9.97 10.34 8.33
C LEU A 57 10.02 11.48 9.36
N CYS A 58 8.90 11.77 10.02
CA CYS A 58 8.82 12.76 11.08
C CYS A 58 9.47 12.28 12.39
N SER A 59 9.63 10.98 12.59
CA SER A 59 10.25 10.41 13.81
C SER A 59 11.72 10.86 13.95
N TRP A 60 12.44 11.02 12.83
CA TRP A 60 13.79 11.58 12.80
C TRP A 60 13.88 13.07 13.17
N ALA A 61 12.76 13.80 13.25
CA ALA A 61 12.77 15.19 13.71
C ALA A 61 12.95 15.30 15.25
N VAL A 62 12.71 14.22 15.99
CA VAL A 62 12.89 14.16 17.44
C VAL A 62 14.37 14.01 17.76
N HIS A 63 14.88 14.64 18.83
CA HIS A 63 16.30 14.56 19.22
C HIS A 63 16.75 13.11 19.52
N PRO A 64 17.96 12.66 19.09
CA PRO A 64 18.44 11.29 19.31
C PRO A 64 18.66 10.93 20.77
N GLY A 65 18.80 11.92 21.65
CA GLY A 65 18.88 11.73 23.09
C GLY A 65 17.60 11.23 23.76
N ASP A 66 16.43 11.34 23.11
CA ASP A 66 15.16 10.82 23.65
C ASP A 66 14.66 9.60 22.85
N ILE A 67 15.24 8.45 23.20
CA ILE A 67 14.91 7.14 22.61
C ILE A 67 13.44 6.79 22.85
N GLN A 68 12.90 7.15 24.01
CA GLN A 68 11.53 6.81 24.39
C GLN A 68 10.51 7.57 23.55
N ALA A 69 10.72 8.88 23.33
CA ALA A 69 9.84 9.67 22.48
C ALA A 69 9.84 9.18 21.02
N ARG A 70 11.02 8.84 20.47
CA ARG A 70 11.15 8.29 19.11
C ARG A 70 10.39 6.98 18.94
N HIS A 71 10.60 6.00 19.83
CA HIS A 71 9.89 4.72 19.76
C HIS A 71 8.38 4.83 19.96
N ASN A 72 7.92 5.77 20.79
CA ASN A 72 6.48 5.99 20.98
C ASN A 72 5.80 6.42 19.66
N VAL A 73 6.42 7.34 18.92
CA VAL A 73 5.93 7.78 17.61
C VAL A 73 5.91 6.60 16.62
N ASP A 74 6.98 5.81 16.57
CA ASP A 74 7.05 4.67 15.65
C ASP A 74 5.98 3.60 15.93
N TYR A 75 5.76 3.26 17.20
CA TYR A 75 4.73 2.29 17.57
C TYR A 75 3.31 2.81 17.32
N MET A 76 3.07 4.11 17.50
CA MET A 76 1.79 4.73 17.16
C MET A 76 1.51 4.61 15.65
N LEU A 77 2.52 4.86 14.81
CA LEU A 77 2.41 4.73 13.36
C LEU A 77 2.20 3.27 12.94
N LEU A 78 2.90 2.33 13.57
CA LEU A 78 2.72 0.89 13.34
C LEU A 78 1.29 0.46 13.65
N LEU A 79 0.76 0.84 14.82
CA LEU A 79 -0.62 0.53 15.19
C LEU A 79 -1.62 1.17 14.22
N THR A 80 -1.36 2.41 13.79
CA THR A 80 -2.19 3.13 12.81
C THR A 80 -2.22 2.38 11.47
N ALA A 81 -1.08 1.89 11.00
CA ALA A 81 -1.00 1.09 9.78
C ALA A 81 -1.76 -0.24 9.91
N VAL A 82 -1.67 -0.93 11.06
CA VAL A 82 -2.42 -2.18 11.32
C VAL A 82 -3.92 -1.90 11.34
N ALA A 83 -4.36 -0.86 12.05
CA ALA A 83 -5.75 -0.46 12.11
C ALA A 83 -6.29 -0.15 10.71
N TYR A 84 -5.53 0.59 9.90
CA TYR A 84 -5.93 0.90 8.53
C TYR A 84 -6.06 -0.36 7.67
N LYS A 85 -5.13 -1.31 7.78
CA LYS A 85 -5.24 -2.61 7.09
C LYS A 85 -6.53 -3.35 7.48
N LEU A 86 -6.88 -3.37 8.77
CA LEU A 86 -8.12 -4.02 9.24
C LEU A 86 -9.37 -3.36 8.64
N VAL A 87 -9.39 -2.02 8.57
CA VAL A 87 -10.49 -1.29 7.92
C VAL A 87 -10.58 -1.67 6.45
N LEU A 88 -9.46 -1.73 5.72
CA LEU A 88 -9.48 -2.18 4.32
C LEU A 88 -10.02 -3.60 4.17
N CYS A 89 -9.59 -4.54 5.01
CA CYS A 89 -10.10 -5.91 5.00
C CYS A 89 -11.60 -5.99 5.29
N SER A 90 -12.19 -5.03 6.01
CA SER A 90 -13.63 -4.99 6.24
C SER A 90 -14.43 -4.42 5.07
N THR A 91 -13.79 -3.61 4.21
CA THR A 91 -14.43 -2.97 3.04
C THR A 91 -14.35 -3.82 1.78
N LEU A 92 -13.34 -4.69 1.66
CA LEU A 92 -13.22 -5.64 0.56
C LEU A 92 -13.69 -7.04 0.99
N PRO A 93 -14.46 -7.76 0.15
CA PRO A 93 -14.78 -9.15 0.44
C PRO A 93 -13.48 -9.96 0.55
N PRO A 94 -13.38 -10.92 1.51
CA PRO A 94 -12.18 -11.70 1.71
C PRO A 94 -11.90 -12.55 0.48
N VAL A 95 -10.77 -12.31 -0.17
CA VAL A 95 -10.32 -13.05 -1.34
C VAL A 95 -9.07 -13.84 -0.99
N SER A 96 -9.02 -15.11 -1.38
CA SER A 96 -7.96 -16.06 -1.00
C SER A 96 -6.64 -15.86 -1.77
N TYR A 97 -6.48 -14.76 -2.50
CA TYR A 97 -5.25 -14.45 -3.23
C TYR A 97 -4.67 -13.12 -2.77
N VAL A 98 -3.34 -13.03 -2.80
CA VAL A 98 -2.62 -11.80 -2.48
C VAL A 98 -2.97 -10.75 -3.53
N THR A 99 -3.61 -9.68 -3.09
CA THR A 99 -3.92 -8.54 -3.97
C THR A 99 -2.68 -7.65 -4.13
N ILE A 100 -2.56 -6.96 -5.26
CA ILE A 100 -1.51 -5.95 -5.49
C ILE A 100 -1.47 -4.88 -4.38
N MET A 101 -2.63 -4.59 -3.77
CA MET A 101 -2.71 -3.74 -2.60
C MET A 101 -2.08 -4.34 -1.36
N ASP A 102 -2.37 -5.60 -1.05
CA ASP A 102 -1.78 -6.25 0.12
C ASP A 102 -0.26 -6.33 0.02
N VAL A 103 0.30 -6.50 -1.19
CA VAL A 103 1.77 -6.45 -1.40
C VAL A 103 2.33 -5.09 -1.00
N TYR A 104 1.65 -4.00 -1.39
CA TYR A 104 2.08 -2.63 -1.04
C TYR A 104 2.01 -2.39 0.47
N ILE A 105 0.93 -2.84 1.11
CA ILE A 105 0.74 -2.73 2.56
C ILE A 105 1.81 -3.54 3.30
N MET A 106 2.08 -4.77 2.87
CA MET A 106 3.10 -5.63 3.46
C MET A 106 4.50 -5.03 3.34
N PHE A 107 4.81 -4.40 2.20
CA PHE A 107 6.06 -3.67 2.01
C PHE A 107 6.17 -2.48 2.98
N GLY A 108 5.08 -1.72 3.18
CA GLY A 108 5.02 -0.64 4.16
C GLY A 108 5.28 -1.11 5.60
N PHE A 109 4.70 -2.25 5.99
CA PHE A 109 4.99 -2.87 7.30
C PHE A 109 6.45 -3.27 7.46
N PHE A 110 7.02 -3.88 6.42
CA PHE A 110 8.41 -4.26 6.41
C PHE A 110 9.32 -3.02 6.56
N PHE A 111 9.01 -1.95 5.83
CA PHE A 111 9.71 -0.67 5.93
C PHE A 111 9.63 -0.07 7.34
N LEU A 112 8.44 -0.01 7.95
CA LEU A 112 8.26 0.48 9.33
C LEU A 112 9.07 -0.35 10.34
N THR A 113 9.10 -1.68 10.16
CA THR A 113 9.88 -2.57 11.03
C THR A 113 11.37 -2.30 10.90
N LEU A 114 11.86 -2.10 9.68
CA LEU A 114 13.26 -1.79 9.41
C LEU A 114 13.66 -0.45 10.06
N VAL A 115 12.82 0.58 9.96
CA VAL A 115 13.05 1.88 10.61
C VAL A 115 13.16 1.73 12.13
N ILE A 116 12.25 0.98 12.76
CA ILE A 116 12.31 0.70 14.21
C ILE A 116 13.61 -0.02 14.58
N ILE A 117 14.04 -1.02 13.79
CA ILE A 117 15.30 -1.73 14.02
C ILE A 117 16.48 -0.75 13.96
N VAL A 118 16.52 0.15 12.98
CA VAL A 118 17.59 1.15 12.90
C VAL A 118 17.55 2.12 14.08
N HIS A 119 16.37 2.60 14.47
CA HIS A 119 16.22 3.46 15.65
C HIS A 119 16.67 2.76 16.95
N THR A 120 16.53 1.44 17.07
CA THR A 120 17.06 0.67 18.20
C THR A 120 18.57 0.44 18.09
N MET A 121 19.08 0.22 16.88
CA MET A 121 20.51 -0.05 16.65
C MET A 121 21.38 1.19 16.82
N LEU A 122 20.89 2.38 16.47
CA LEU A 122 21.58 3.66 16.66
C LEU A 122 22.04 3.89 18.12
N PRO A 123 21.18 3.85 19.15
CA PRO A 123 21.61 3.96 20.53
C PRO A 123 22.38 2.73 20.97
N PHE A 124 22.08 1.52 20.47
CA PHE A 124 22.83 0.31 20.86
C PHE A 124 24.32 0.36 20.45
N SER A 125 24.65 0.92 19.28
CA SER A 125 26.04 1.02 18.83
C SER A 125 26.85 2.08 19.56
N HIS A 126 26.19 3.13 20.07
CA HIS A 126 26.84 4.27 20.74
C HIS A 126 26.75 4.21 22.28
N THR A 127 25.79 3.48 22.84
CA THR A 127 25.63 3.32 24.30
C THR A 127 26.44 2.12 24.79
N GLN A 128 27.77 2.26 24.79
CA GLN A 128 28.61 1.48 25.70
C GLN A 128 28.41 2.08 27.10
N LEU A 129 27.36 1.67 27.83
CA LEU A 129 27.16 1.92 29.28
C LEU A 129 27.88 3.17 29.82
N VAL A 130 27.48 4.38 29.37
CA VAL A 130 27.87 5.59 30.10
C VAL A 130 27.03 5.57 31.36
N ASP A 131 27.60 5.02 32.42
CA ASP A 131 27.13 5.22 33.78
C ASP A 131 26.91 6.73 33.95
N ASN A 132 25.66 7.14 34.20
CA ASN A 132 25.25 8.52 34.45
C ASN A 132 25.81 9.01 35.81
N SER A 133 27.12 8.90 36.01
CA SER A 133 27.84 9.40 37.16
C SER A 133 28.32 10.82 36.85
N PRO A 134 27.90 11.85 37.60
CA PRO A 134 28.24 13.26 37.34
C PRO A 134 29.74 13.59 37.45
N LEU A 135 30.59 12.62 37.76
CA LEU A 135 32.00 12.82 38.13
C LEU A 135 33.01 12.41 37.04
N THR A 136 32.57 11.88 35.88
CA THR A 136 33.47 11.33 34.84
C THR A 136 33.47 12.02 33.49
N MET A 137 32.73 13.11 33.25
CA MET A 137 32.78 13.78 31.95
C MET A 137 33.62 15.07 31.94
N PRO A 138 34.83 15.07 31.33
CA PRO A 138 35.42 16.28 30.78
C PRO A 138 34.69 16.69 29.48
N SER A 139 35.04 17.87 28.95
CA SER A 139 34.39 18.64 27.87
C SER A 139 34.26 17.98 26.47
N GLN A 140 34.02 16.67 26.36
CA GLN A 140 33.85 15.93 25.09
C GLN A 140 32.38 15.71 24.68
N PHE A 141 31.42 16.26 25.43
CA PHE A 141 29.98 16.13 25.15
C PHE A 141 29.62 16.53 23.71
N ASN A 142 30.26 17.57 23.15
CA ASN A 142 29.98 18.05 21.80
C ASN A 142 30.42 17.08 20.69
N SER A 143 31.53 16.33 20.86
CA SER A 143 32.08 15.52 19.76
C SER A 143 31.33 14.20 19.55
N GLU A 144 30.82 13.59 20.62
CA GLU A 144 30.06 12.33 20.52
C GLU A 144 28.61 12.58 20.06
N GLU A 145 27.97 13.65 20.54
CA GLU A 145 26.64 14.08 20.08
C GLU A 145 26.62 14.49 18.60
N GLU A 146 27.68 15.14 18.11
CA GLU A 146 27.78 15.52 16.69
C GLU A 146 27.82 14.28 15.78
N SER A 147 28.55 13.22 16.18
CA SER A 147 28.63 11.96 15.42
C SER A 147 27.29 11.22 15.35
N LEU A 148 26.50 11.26 16.43
CA LEU A 148 25.15 10.70 16.51
C LEU A 148 24.19 11.43 15.56
N ILE A 149 24.26 12.76 15.54
CA ILE A 149 23.43 13.59 14.68
C ILE A 149 23.81 13.40 13.20
N GLU A 150 25.10 13.25 12.88
CA GLU A 150 25.54 12.97 11.52
C GLU A 150 25.09 11.59 11.02
N ALA A 151 25.19 10.56 11.86
CA ALA A 151 24.68 9.22 11.54
C ALA A 151 23.16 9.23 11.28
N ASP A 152 22.39 9.89 12.15
CA ASP A 152 20.93 10.04 12.02
C ASP A 152 20.54 10.77 10.72
N LYS A 153 21.28 11.84 10.35
CA LYS A 153 21.09 12.56 9.08
C LYS A 153 21.35 11.68 7.85
N ILE A 154 22.37 10.82 7.89
CA ILE A 154 22.67 9.88 6.81
C ILE A 154 21.56 8.83 6.69
N CYS A 155 21.15 8.23 7.81
CA CYS A 155 20.03 7.29 7.85
C CYS A 155 18.76 7.92 7.26
N PHE A 156 18.41 9.13 7.69
CA PHE A 156 17.25 9.86 7.17
C PHE A 156 17.29 10.00 5.65
N ARG A 157 18.43 10.41 5.06
CA ARG A 157 18.56 10.56 3.59
C ARG A 157 18.41 9.24 2.85
N VAL A 158 18.98 8.15 3.37
CA VAL A 158 18.91 6.82 2.75
C VAL A 158 17.48 6.27 2.80
N PHE A 159 16.81 6.38 3.95
CA PHE A 159 15.43 5.92 4.10
C PHE A 159 14.44 6.75 3.30
N ALA A 160 14.57 8.09 3.34
CA ALA A 160 13.73 8.98 2.54
C ALA A 160 13.95 8.78 1.04
N GLY A 161 15.20 8.58 0.60
CA GLY A 161 15.52 8.28 -0.80
C GLY A 161 14.94 6.95 -1.26
N THR A 162 15.11 5.89 -0.47
CA THR A 162 14.58 4.55 -0.78
C THR A 162 13.05 4.55 -0.81
N TRP A 163 12.41 5.20 0.16
CA TRP A 163 10.96 5.36 0.21
C TRP A 163 10.45 6.16 -0.99
N GLY A 164 11.07 7.30 -1.31
CA GLY A 164 10.73 8.11 -2.46
C GLY A 164 10.85 7.34 -3.77
N ALA A 165 11.96 6.62 -3.96
CA ALA A 165 12.18 5.79 -5.15
C ALA A 165 11.12 4.69 -5.31
N TRP A 166 10.78 3.98 -4.22
CA TRP A 166 9.74 2.96 -4.23
C TRP A 166 8.37 3.53 -4.62
N ASN A 167 8.02 4.71 -4.09
CA ASN A 167 6.77 5.39 -4.43
C ASN A 167 6.72 5.81 -5.90
N ILE A 168 7.81 6.34 -6.44
CA ILE A 168 7.90 6.72 -7.86
C ILE A 168 7.69 5.48 -8.74
N ILE A 169 8.35 4.36 -8.43
CA ILE A 169 8.19 3.09 -9.16
C ILE A 169 6.74 2.61 -9.12
N TYR A 170 6.12 2.63 -7.93
CA TYR A 170 4.73 2.18 -7.77
C TYR A 170 3.74 3.07 -8.53
N PHE A 171 3.93 4.39 -8.48
CA PHE A 171 3.12 5.34 -9.24
C PHE A 171 3.26 5.05 -10.73
N VAL A 172 4.49 4.97 -11.27
CA VAL A 172 4.73 4.64 -12.68
C VAL A 172 4.07 3.32 -13.09
N TYR A 173 4.21 2.27 -12.28
CA TYR A 173 3.57 0.98 -12.55
C TYR A 173 2.03 1.09 -12.62
N MET A 174 1.43 1.84 -11.69
CA MET A 174 -0.01 2.10 -11.68
C MET A 174 -0.49 2.94 -12.87
N TYR A 175 0.27 3.96 -13.31
CA TYR A 175 -0.08 4.75 -14.49
C TYR A 175 -0.01 3.92 -15.77
N VAL A 176 1.02 3.07 -15.91
CA VAL A 176 1.18 2.17 -17.07
C VAL A 176 0.06 1.14 -17.11
N HIS A 177 -0.21 0.44 -16.01
CA HIS A 177 -1.27 -0.58 -15.97
C HIS A 177 -2.70 0.03 -16.06
N GLY A 178 -2.84 1.31 -15.73
CA GLY A 178 -4.06 2.08 -15.96
C GLY A 178 -4.41 2.29 -17.44
N GLN A 179 -3.41 2.31 -18.34
CA GLN A 179 -3.62 2.47 -19.78
C GLN A 179 -3.96 1.17 -20.51
N GLU A 180 -3.36 0.03 -20.14
CA GLU A 180 -3.61 -1.27 -20.78
C GLU A 180 -5.10 -1.68 -20.73
N ARG A 181 -5.78 -1.37 -19.62
CA ARG A 181 -7.23 -1.63 -19.49
C ARG A 181 -8.13 -0.72 -20.32
N GLN A 182 -7.61 0.35 -20.93
CA GLN A 182 -8.35 1.15 -21.91
C GLN A 182 -8.17 0.60 -23.34
N GLU A 183 -6.97 0.10 -23.68
CA GLU A 183 -6.70 -0.52 -24.98
C GLU A 183 -7.51 -1.81 -25.22
N ASP A 184 -7.63 -2.68 -24.22
CA ASP A 184 -8.44 -3.91 -24.35
C ASP A 184 -9.94 -3.62 -24.59
N GLN A 185 -10.45 -2.46 -24.17
CA GLN A 185 -11.83 -2.06 -24.43
C GLN A 185 -12.07 -1.64 -25.88
N GLY A 186 -11.08 -1.04 -26.54
CA GLY A 186 -11.17 -0.69 -27.96
C GLY A 186 -11.20 -1.94 -28.85
N THR A 187 -10.45 -2.96 -28.46
CA THR A 187 -10.29 -4.21 -29.24
C THR A 187 -11.44 -5.17 -29.00
N GLY A 188 -11.92 -5.32 -27.75
CA GLY A 188 -13.07 -6.17 -27.42
C GLY A 188 -14.39 -5.73 -28.09
N GLY A 189 -14.60 -4.43 -28.26
CA GLY A 189 -15.74 -3.90 -29.04
C GLY A 189 -15.63 -4.20 -30.54
N ARG A 190 -14.42 -4.22 -31.10
CA ARG A 190 -14.17 -4.58 -32.51
C ARG A 190 -14.39 -6.06 -32.79
N TYR A 191 -13.93 -6.95 -31.93
CA TYR A 191 -14.15 -8.40 -32.08
C TYR A 191 -15.64 -8.78 -31.97
N ALA A 192 -16.38 -8.14 -31.06
CA ALA A 192 -17.82 -8.35 -30.91
C ALA A 192 -18.61 -7.84 -32.13
N ARG A 193 -18.15 -6.78 -32.81
CA ARG A 193 -18.75 -6.30 -34.06
C ARG A 193 -18.43 -7.24 -35.24
N CYS A 194 -17.18 -7.70 -35.37
CA CYS A 194 -16.76 -8.58 -36.46
C CYS A 194 -17.45 -9.96 -36.40
N LYS A 195 -17.72 -10.50 -35.21
CA LYS A 195 -18.47 -11.76 -35.03
C LYS A 195 -19.97 -11.60 -35.33
N ARG A 196 -20.50 -10.37 -35.29
CA ARG A 196 -21.90 -10.04 -35.64
C ARG A 196 -22.12 -9.89 -37.14
N GLU A 197 -21.06 -9.66 -37.92
CA GLU A 197 -21.12 -9.55 -39.40
C GLU A 197 -20.94 -10.91 -40.10
N GLN A 198 -20.62 -11.97 -39.35
CA GLN A 198 -20.40 -13.33 -39.89
C GLN A 198 -21.52 -14.33 -39.57
N LEU A 199 -22.62 -13.86 -38.97
CA LEU A 199 -23.88 -14.59 -38.71
C LEU A 199 -25.03 -13.86 -39.42
#